data_AF-A0A9J7AK93-F1
#
_entry.id   AF-A0A9J7AK93-F1
#
_cell.length_a   1.000
_cell.length_b   1.000
_cell.length_c   1.000
_cell.angle_alpha   90.00
_cell.angle_beta   90.00
_cell.angle_gamma   90.00
#
_symmetry.space_group_name_H-M   'P 1'
#
loop_
_entity.id
_entity.type
_entity.pdbx_description
1 polymer ?
#
loop_
_entity_poly.entity_id
_entity_poly.type
_entity_poly.pdbx_seq_one_letter_code
_entity_poly.pdbx_strand_id
1 'polypeptide(L)'
;MDAGLTVEEAVSPLPRVEVDADLIGGFCSEEDFNELAVKLGVELGNLVCVVGSVVPGNGSHWTRNEAIVVGLLVRFQKLLQSILDETCQHRRETAYILCRLAFESLVNLRYLMGTRDEAVYDGYVLASLRHEKRLVETIERNIEERGGEVWPIEQRMMRSIERAFERSGVTRTSVTRDGMRPWSDTNVYQRAEAVGWGPNYLGLFAGPSHSVHGNWMDLLEYHLSEHEGGFMPDYEWHHPRPQLLLVLGLFGCTALGEYIARLSETHEAGHEAAPLMDLVHDLQERIAIANEGHEAFLQR
;
A
#
# COMPACT_ATOMS: atom_id res chain seq x y z
N MET A 1 -3.23 19.51 -28.60
CA MET A 1 -3.63 18.50 -27.59
C MET A 1 -3.03 17.22 -28.09
N ASP A 2 -2.00 16.71 -27.43
CA ASP A 2 -1.55 15.35 -27.70
C ASP A 2 -2.68 14.43 -27.27
N ALA A 3 -3.20 13.65 -28.22
CA ALA A 3 -4.08 12.55 -27.87
C ALA A 3 -3.23 11.59 -27.03
N GLY A 4 -3.64 11.35 -25.79
CA GLY A 4 -3.00 10.32 -24.96
C GLY A 4 -3.07 8.95 -25.64
N LEU A 5 -2.32 7.98 -25.12
CA LEU A 5 -2.43 6.59 -25.58
C LEU A 5 -3.85 6.08 -25.35
N THR A 6 -4.38 5.31 -26.30
CA THR A 6 -5.58 4.50 -26.08
C THR A 6 -5.31 3.44 -25.02
N VAL A 7 -6.37 2.92 -24.40
CA VAL A 7 -6.24 1.80 -23.43
C VAL A 7 -5.56 0.60 -24.08
N GLU A 8 -5.88 0.28 -25.33
CA GLU A 8 -5.25 -0.81 -26.09
C GLU A 8 -3.73 -0.61 -26.24
N GLU A 9 -3.29 0.60 -26.60
CA GLU A 9 -1.87 0.94 -26.72
C GLU A 9 -1.15 0.93 -25.37
N ALA A 10 -1.85 1.30 -24.28
CA ALA A 10 -1.30 1.30 -22.93
C ALA A 10 -1.15 -0.12 -22.35
N VAL A 11 -2.04 -1.05 -22.72
CA VAL A 11 -2.00 -2.44 -22.22
C VAL A 11 -1.27 -3.42 -23.11
N SER A 12 -1.14 -3.16 -24.42
CA SER A 12 -0.44 -4.04 -25.37
C SER A 12 0.97 -4.43 -24.92
N PRO A 13 1.77 -3.56 -24.25
CA PRO A 13 3.09 -3.93 -23.76
C PRO A 13 3.07 -4.80 -22.50
N LEU A 14 1.92 -5.01 -21.85
CA LEU A 14 1.86 -5.69 -20.56
C LEU A 14 2.05 -7.20 -20.74
N PRO A 15 3.09 -7.81 -20.12
CA PRO A 15 3.26 -9.25 -20.16
C PRO A 15 2.16 -9.91 -19.35
N ARG A 16 1.38 -10.80 -19.99
CA ARG A 16 0.46 -11.70 -19.30
C ARG A 16 1.20 -12.94 -18.83
N VAL A 17 1.10 -13.25 -17.54
CA VAL A 17 1.72 -14.44 -16.95
C VAL A 17 0.75 -15.62 -17.04
N GLU A 18 1.09 -16.66 -17.78
CA GLU A 18 0.28 -17.87 -17.86
C GLU A 18 0.29 -18.62 -16.52
N VAL A 19 -0.90 -19.04 -16.07
CA VAL A 19 -1.09 -19.89 -14.88
C VAL A 19 -2.12 -20.94 -15.22
N ASP A 20 -1.72 -22.21 -15.15
CA ASP A 20 -2.61 -23.35 -15.34
C ASP A 20 -2.23 -24.51 -14.40
N ALA A 21 -3.09 -25.54 -14.39
CA ALA A 21 -2.92 -26.69 -13.52
C ALA A 21 -1.68 -27.54 -13.87
N ASP A 22 -1.27 -27.57 -15.14
CA ASP A 22 -0.12 -28.37 -15.59
C ASP A 22 1.18 -27.71 -15.12
N LEU A 23 1.29 -26.38 -15.23
CA LEU A 23 2.38 -25.58 -14.70
C LEU A 23 2.53 -25.81 -13.19
N ILE A 24 1.46 -25.60 -12.42
CA ILE A 24 1.47 -25.76 -10.96
C ILE A 24 1.74 -27.22 -10.57
N GLY A 25 1.20 -28.18 -11.32
CA GLY A 25 1.42 -29.61 -11.10
C GLY A 25 2.88 -30.02 -11.24
N GLY A 26 3.67 -29.27 -12.00
CA GLY A 26 5.11 -29.49 -12.19
C GLY A 26 6.00 -28.87 -11.11
N PHE A 27 5.47 -28.03 -10.21
CA PHE A 27 6.28 -27.37 -9.18
C PHE A 27 6.77 -28.36 -8.13
N CYS A 28 8.06 -28.25 -7.79
CA CYS A 28 8.76 -29.17 -6.90
C CYS A 28 9.31 -28.49 -5.64
N SER A 29 9.21 -27.17 -5.55
CA SER A 29 9.76 -26.37 -4.45
C SER A 29 8.92 -25.13 -4.16
N GLU A 30 9.05 -24.56 -2.95
CA GLU A 30 8.45 -23.24 -2.63
C GLU A 30 9.02 -22.13 -3.55
N GLU A 31 10.25 -22.29 -4.07
CA GLU A 31 10.88 -21.30 -4.94
C GLU A 31 10.18 -21.21 -6.32
N ASP A 32 9.69 -22.32 -6.86
CA ASP A 32 8.89 -22.31 -8.09
C ASP A 32 7.63 -21.43 -7.93
N PHE A 33 7.00 -21.50 -6.75
CA PHE A 33 5.86 -20.64 -6.41
C PHE A 33 6.28 -19.18 -6.16
N ASN A 34 7.44 -18.93 -5.55
CA ASN A 34 7.97 -17.58 -5.38
C ASN A 34 8.22 -16.91 -6.73
N GLU A 35 8.87 -17.60 -7.68
CA GLU A 35 9.07 -17.09 -9.03
C GLU A 35 7.75 -16.74 -9.71
N LEU A 36 6.74 -17.59 -9.57
CA LEU A 36 5.40 -17.33 -10.11
C LEU A 36 4.76 -16.11 -9.44
N ALA A 37 4.82 -16.01 -8.11
CA ALA A 37 4.27 -14.91 -7.35
C ALA A 37 4.94 -13.57 -7.70
N VAL A 38 6.25 -13.55 -7.94
CA VAL A 38 6.98 -12.37 -8.43
C VAL A 38 6.47 -11.96 -9.80
N LYS A 39 6.35 -12.89 -10.75
CA LYS A 39 5.84 -12.60 -12.11
C LYS A 39 4.43 -12.00 -12.07
N LEU A 40 3.52 -12.60 -11.29
CA LEU A 40 2.15 -12.09 -11.11
C LEU A 40 2.14 -10.72 -10.41
N GLY A 41 3.01 -10.50 -9.42
CA GLY A 41 3.15 -9.21 -8.75
C GLY A 41 3.68 -8.11 -9.67
N VAL A 42 4.60 -8.43 -10.59
CA VAL A 42 5.05 -7.49 -11.64
C VAL A 42 3.90 -7.11 -12.57
N GLU A 43 3.10 -8.09 -13.00
CA GLU A 43 1.92 -7.85 -13.82
C GLU A 43 0.91 -6.93 -13.11
N LEU A 44 0.62 -7.19 -11.82
CA LEU A 44 -0.22 -6.32 -11.01
C LEU A 44 0.35 -4.90 -10.92
N GLY A 45 1.65 -4.76 -10.65
CA GLY A 45 2.31 -3.45 -10.55
C GLY A 45 2.18 -2.65 -11.84
N ASN A 46 2.26 -3.33 -13.00
CA ASN A 46 2.05 -2.71 -14.30
C ASN A 46 0.59 -2.28 -14.52
N LEU A 47 -0.39 -3.12 -14.19
CA LEU A 47 -1.80 -2.75 -14.28
C LEU A 47 -2.15 -1.57 -13.38
N VAL A 48 -1.64 -1.55 -12.14
CA VAL A 48 -1.81 -0.41 -11.23
C VAL A 48 -1.23 0.88 -11.83
N CYS A 49 -0.09 0.79 -12.51
CA CYS A 49 0.54 1.93 -13.20
C CYS A 49 -0.34 2.47 -14.33
N VAL A 50 -0.84 1.58 -15.20
CA VAL A 50 -1.72 1.97 -16.32
C VAL A 50 -3.00 2.61 -15.80
N VAL A 51 -3.69 1.94 -14.88
CA VAL A 51 -4.95 2.41 -14.30
C VAL A 51 -4.76 3.73 -13.53
N GLY A 52 -3.70 3.84 -12.73
CA GLY A 52 -3.40 5.07 -11.98
C GLY A 52 -2.98 6.25 -12.87
N SER A 53 -2.65 5.99 -14.14
CA SER A 53 -2.32 7.00 -15.15
C SER A 53 -3.54 7.47 -15.96
N VAL A 54 -4.72 6.88 -15.75
CA VAL A 54 -5.97 7.34 -16.37
C VAL A 54 -6.38 8.65 -15.72
N VAL A 55 -6.10 9.77 -16.39
CA VAL A 55 -6.45 11.12 -15.91
C VAL A 55 -7.79 11.56 -16.49
N PRO A 56 -8.68 12.19 -15.71
CA PRO A 56 -9.94 12.71 -16.22
C PRO A 56 -9.76 13.78 -17.29
N GLY A 57 -10.57 13.69 -18.35
CA GLY A 57 -10.58 14.66 -19.45
C GLY A 57 -11.06 16.07 -19.08
N ASN A 58 -11.58 16.26 -17.87
CA ASN A 58 -12.20 17.52 -17.41
C ASN A 58 -11.20 18.57 -16.85
N GLY A 59 -9.88 18.40 -17.01
CA GLY A 59 -8.93 19.47 -16.68
C GLY A 59 -7.47 19.07 -16.49
N SER A 60 -7.05 17.85 -16.84
CA SER A 60 -5.70 17.31 -16.61
C SER A 60 -5.23 17.28 -15.14
N HIS A 61 -6.14 17.40 -14.15
CA HIS A 61 -5.80 17.34 -12.74
C HIS A 61 -6.94 16.74 -11.89
N TRP A 62 -6.57 16.14 -10.78
CA TRP A 62 -7.48 15.56 -9.80
C TRP A 62 -7.93 16.60 -8.76
N THR A 63 -9.17 16.50 -8.28
CA THR A 63 -9.57 17.18 -7.04
C THR A 63 -8.76 16.64 -5.85
N ARG A 64 -8.78 17.33 -4.70
CA ARG A 64 -8.03 16.86 -3.51
C ARG A 64 -8.42 15.44 -3.08
N ASN A 65 -9.72 15.13 -3.04
CA ASN A 65 -10.21 13.84 -2.57
C ASN A 65 -9.84 12.72 -3.56
N GLU A 66 -9.91 12.99 -4.86
CA GLU A 66 -9.43 12.06 -5.89
C GLU A 66 -7.91 11.89 -5.83
N ALA A 67 -7.17 12.98 -5.62
CA ALA A 67 -5.71 12.93 -5.47
C ALA A 67 -5.28 12.11 -4.24
N ILE A 68 -6.07 12.08 -3.16
CA ILE A 68 -5.85 11.18 -2.02
C ILE A 68 -5.99 9.72 -2.46
N VAL A 69 -7.06 9.38 -3.18
CA VAL A 69 -7.33 8.02 -3.68
C VAL A 69 -6.21 7.58 -4.63
N VAL A 70 -5.89 8.39 -5.65
CA VAL A 70 -4.80 8.11 -6.61
C VAL A 70 -3.45 8.05 -5.91
N GLY A 71 -3.20 8.94 -4.94
CA GLY A 71 -1.98 8.94 -4.14
C GLY A 71 -1.80 7.66 -3.34
N LEU A 72 -2.87 7.09 -2.78
CA LEU A 72 -2.84 5.80 -2.08
C LEU A 72 -2.61 4.63 -3.03
N LEU A 73 -3.15 4.69 -4.25
CA LEU A 73 -2.91 3.70 -5.30
C LEU A 73 -1.44 3.73 -5.78
N VAL A 74 -0.90 4.92 -6.04
CA VAL A 74 0.53 5.11 -6.37
C VAL A 74 1.43 4.69 -5.21
N ARG A 75 1.02 4.95 -3.97
CA ARG A 75 1.74 4.46 -2.78
C ARG A 75 1.77 2.94 -2.74
N PHE A 76 0.63 2.27 -3.02
CA PHE A 76 0.56 0.82 -3.10
C PHE A 76 1.52 0.28 -4.19
N GLN A 77 1.52 0.89 -5.37
CA GLN A 77 2.42 0.51 -6.47
C GLN A 77 3.90 0.56 -6.06
N LYS A 78 4.33 1.64 -5.38
CA LYS A 78 5.70 1.78 -4.89
C LYS A 78 6.04 0.74 -3.82
N LEU A 79 5.11 0.48 -2.91
CA LEU A 79 5.29 -0.54 -1.88
C LEU A 79 5.36 -1.93 -2.50
N LEU A 80 4.53 -2.24 -3.50
CA LEU A 80 4.58 -3.50 -4.23
C LEU A 80 5.92 -3.69 -4.94
N GLN A 81 6.45 -2.66 -5.61
CA GLN A 81 7.79 -2.71 -6.20
C GLN A 81 8.86 -3.02 -5.15
N SER A 82 8.85 -2.32 -4.02
CA SER A 82 9.80 -2.60 -2.94
C SER A 82 9.65 -4.02 -2.37
N ILE A 83 8.42 -4.53 -2.26
CA ILE A 83 8.19 -5.93 -1.81
C ILE A 83 8.77 -6.91 -2.83
N LEU A 84 8.61 -6.66 -4.14
CA LEU A 84 9.21 -7.49 -5.18
C LEU A 84 10.74 -7.47 -5.09
N ASP A 85 11.34 -6.30 -4.91
CA ASP A 85 12.80 -6.15 -4.75
C ASP A 85 13.31 -6.93 -3.53
N GLU A 86 12.64 -6.83 -2.38
CA GLU A 86 13.01 -7.59 -1.19
C GLU A 86 12.74 -9.10 -1.36
N THR A 87 11.73 -9.47 -2.15
CA THR A 87 11.44 -10.89 -2.49
C THR A 87 12.54 -11.50 -3.33
N CYS A 88 12.95 -10.83 -4.41
CA CYS A 88 14.04 -11.28 -5.27
C CYS A 88 15.41 -11.28 -4.57
N GLN A 89 15.58 -10.50 -3.49
CA GLN A 89 16.79 -10.48 -2.67
C GLN A 89 16.73 -11.46 -1.48
N HIS A 90 15.65 -12.23 -1.35
CA HIS A 90 15.41 -13.15 -0.25
C HIS A 90 15.48 -12.49 1.14
N ARG A 91 14.84 -11.32 1.30
CA ARG A 91 14.80 -10.57 2.57
C ARG A 91 13.36 -10.52 3.14
N ARG A 92 12.96 -11.58 3.83
CA ARG A 92 11.60 -11.75 4.40
C ARG A 92 11.25 -10.69 5.43
N GLU A 93 12.16 -10.39 6.33
CA GLU A 93 11.99 -9.51 7.47
C GLU A 93 11.56 -8.10 7.01
N THR A 94 12.25 -7.57 6.01
CA THR A 94 11.92 -6.27 5.40
C THR A 94 10.70 -6.36 4.48
N ALA A 95 10.53 -7.46 3.74
CA ALA A 95 9.32 -7.68 2.94
C ALA A 95 8.04 -7.66 3.79
N TYR A 96 8.07 -8.22 5.01
CA TYR A 96 6.92 -8.20 5.94
C TYR A 96 6.57 -6.79 6.42
N ILE A 97 7.58 -5.97 6.73
CA ILE A 97 7.37 -4.55 7.07
C ILE A 97 6.65 -3.84 5.92
N LEU A 98 7.12 -4.03 4.69
CA LEU A 98 6.54 -3.41 3.51
C LEU A 98 5.13 -3.93 3.21
N CYS A 99 4.89 -5.23 3.37
CA CYS A 99 3.57 -5.84 3.19
C CYS A 99 2.53 -5.24 4.14
N ARG A 100 2.89 -5.04 5.41
CA ARG A 100 2.03 -4.34 6.39
C ARG A 100 1.62 -2.96 5.89
N LEU A 101 2.59 -2.18 5.39
CA LEU A 101 2.35 -0.83 4.87
C LEU A 101 1.48 -0.85 3.61
N ALA A 102 1.66 -1.85 2.74
CA ALA A 102 0.88 -2.02 1.53
C ALA A 102 -0.58 -2.35 1.86
N PHE A 103 -0.81 -3.29 2.79
CA PHE A 103 -2.15 -3.63 3.26
C PHE A 103 -2.86 -2.43 3.89
N GLU A 104 -2.20 -1.66 4.76
CA GLU A 104 -2.78 -0.43 5.33
C GLU A 104 -3.16 0.59 4.24
N SER A 105 -2.32 0.72 3.21
CA SER A 105 -2.59 1.61 2.06
C SER A 105 -3.85 1.17 1.33
N LEU A 106 -4.01 -0.12 1.06
CA LEU A 106 -5.19 -0.69 0.39
C LEU A 106 -6.46 -0.56 1.25
N VAL A 107 -6.37 -0.81 2.57
CA VAL A 107 -7.50 -0.62 3.50
C VAL A 107 -7.97 0.84 3.47
N ASN A 108 -7.04 1.79 3.61
CA ASN A 108 -7.38 3.21 3.59
C ASN A 108 -7.94 3.64 2.23
N LEU A 109 -7.38 3.13 1.13
CA LEU A 109 -7.87 3.36 -0.24
C LEU A 109 -9.33 2.94 -0.37
N ARG A 110 -9.66 1.68 -0.05
CA ARG A 110 -11.03 1.17 -0.15
C ARG A 110 -11.98 1.88 0.81
N TYR A 111 -11.54 2.17 2.03
CA TYR A 111 -12.38 2.86 3.02
C TYR A 111 -12.76 4.27 2.54
N LEU A 112 -11.80 5.01 1.96
CA LEU A 112 -12.07 6.33 1.40
C LEU A 112 -12.92 6.26 0.13
N MET A 113 -12.67 5.31 -0.77
CA MET A 113 -13.50 5.12 -1.96
C MET A 113 -14.96 4.75 -1.62
N GLY A 114 -15.17 4.04 -0.52
CA GLY A 114 -16.50 3.59 -0.06
C GLY A 114 -17.33 4.66 0.64
N THR A 115 -16.76 5.82 1.00
CA THR A 115 -17.50 6.91 1.66
C THR A 115 -17.90 8.00 0.67
N ARG A 116 -19.06 8.62 0.93
CA ARG A 116 -19.52 9.87 0.28
C ARG A 116 -19.40 11.08 1.20
N ASP A 117 -18.98 10.89 2.44
CA ASP A 117 -18.84 11.94 3.43
C ASP A 117 -17.47 12.64 3.28
N GLU A 118 -17.49 13.89 2.80
CA GLU A 118 -16.29 14.72 2.65
C GLU A 118 -15.57 14.97 3.97
N ALA A 119 -16.27 14.94 5.11
CA ALA A 119 -15.65 15.12 6.41
C ALA A 119 -14.64 14.01 6.74
N VAL A 120 -14.83 12.80 6.19
CA VAL A 120 -13.85 11.70 6.33
C VAL A 120 -12.54 12.06 5.64
N TYR A 121 -12.59 12.67 4.46
CA TYR A 121 -11.41 13.12 3.72
C TYR A 121 -10.72 14.30 4.42
N ASP A 122 -11.49 15.26 4.94
CA ASP A 122 -10.93 16.37 5.75
C ASP A 122 -10.23 15.84 7.00
N GLY A 123 -10.89 14.92 7.71
CA GLY A 123 -10.32 14.25 8.88
C GLY A 123 -9.04 13.49 8.55
N TYR A 124 -8.98 12.82 7.39
CA TYR A 124 -7.77 12.14 6.89
C TYR A 124 -6.60 13.11 6.72
N VAL A 125 -6.84 14.25 6.04
CA VAL A 125 -5.81 15.27 5.81
C VAL A 125 -5.32 15.85 7.14
N LEU A 126 -6.23 16.24 8.02
CA LEU A 126 -5.89 16.85 9.31
C LEU A 126 -5.17 15.85 10.24
N ALA A 127 -5.58 14.58 10.24
CA ALA A 127 -4.91 13.54 11.02
C ALA A 127 -3.50 13.26 10.50
N SER A 128 -3.29 13.35 9.19
CA SER A 128 -2.00 13.14 8.53
C SER A 128 -0.99 14.26 8.86
N LEU A 129 -1.46 15.48 9.15
CA LEU A 129 -0.61 16.64 9.50
C LEU A 129 -0.41 16.83 11.02
N ARG A 130 -0.89 15.88 11.83
CA ARG A 130 -0.76 15.94 13.30
C ARG A 130 0.69 15.91 13.77
N HIS A 131 1.55 15.16 13.08
CA HIS A 131 2.96 15.09 13.42
C HIS A 131 3.66 16.41 13.12
N GLU A 132 3.43 16.96 11.93
CA GLU A 132 3.99 18.23 11.45
C GLU A 132 3.65 19.38 12.39
N LYS A 133 2.40 19.44 12.89
CA LYS A 133 2.01 20.40 13.92
C LYS A 133 2.85 20.27 15.20
N ARG A 134 2.98 19.06 15.74
CA ARG A 134 3.76 18.83 16.98
C ARG A 134 5.24 19.12 16.79
N LEU A 135 5.78 18.81 15.61
CA LEU A 135 7.17 19.05 15.28
C LEU A 135 7.46 20.55 15.21
N VAL A 136 6.61 21.34 14.56
CA VAL A 136 6.82 22.79 14.50
C VAL A 136 6.69 23.46 15.87
N GLU A 137 5.69 23.07 16.68
CA GLU A 137 5.55 23.55 18.07
C GLU A 137 6.79 23.21 18.92
N THR A 138 7.43 22.07 18.66
CA THR A 138 8.67 21.68 19.35
C THR A 138 9.85 22.51 18.88
N ILE A 139 9.98 22.77 17.58
CA ILE A 139 11.03 23.62 17.01
C ILE A 139 10.91 25.05 17.56
N GLU A 140 9.70 25.61 17.57
CA GLU A 140 9.42 26.96 18.09
C GLU A 140 9.84 27.09 19.56
N ARG A 141 9.46 26.12 20.41
CA ARG A 141 9.90 26.07 21.81
C ARG A 141 11.42 26.00 21.95
N ASN A 142 12.09 25.15 21.16
CA ASN A 142 13.55 25.01 21.23
C ASN A 142 14.27 26.32 20.83
N ILE A 143 13.74 27.07 19.86
CA ILE A 143 14.25 28.39 19.46
C ILE A 143 14.10 29.38 20.62
N GLU A 144 12.95 29.40 21.28
CA GLU A 144 12.69 30.26 22.44
C GLU A 144 13.64 29.95 23.60
N GLU A 145 13.82 28.66 23.94
CA GLU A 145 14.74 28.20 25.00
C GLU A 145 16.20 28.59 24.73
N ARG A 146 16.58 28.74 23.46
CA ARG A 146 17.91 29.23 23.03
C ARG A 146 17.98 30.74 22.82
N GLY A 147 17.03 31.52 23.36
CA GLY A 147 17.06 32.97 23.28
C GLY A 147 16.81 33.52 21.87
N GLY A 148 16.06 32.79 21.04
CA GLY A 148 15.70 33.21 19.68
C GLY A 148 16.71 32.79 18.60
N GLU A 149 17.75 32.03 18.95
CA GLU A 149 18.68 31.50 17.95
C GLU A 149 18.00 30.44 17.08
N VAL A 150 17.84 30.75 15.79
CA VAL A 150 17.27 29.83 14.79
C VAL A 150 18.39 29.13 14.04
N TRP A 151 18.38 27.79 14.06
CA TRP A 151 19.35 27.01 13.30
C TRP A 151 18.92 26.82 11.84
N PRO A 152 19.86 26.69 10.89
CA PRO A 152 19.53 26.49 9.48
C PRO A 152 18.66 25.26 9.20
N ILE A 153 18.79 24.19 9.99
CA ILE A 153 17.96 22.98 9.86
C ILE A 153 16.52 23.24 10.27
N GLU A 154 16.29 23.97 11.36
CA GLU A 154 14.96 24.34 11.84
C GLU A 154 14.25 25.22 10.83
N GLN A 155 14.94 26.21 10.27
CA GLN A 155 14.38 27.05 9.22
C GLN A 155 13.94 26.24 7.98
N ARG A 156 14.72 25.22 7.58
CA ARG A 156 14.35 24.31 6.49
C ARG A 156 13.15 23.44 6.85
N MET A 157 13.13 22.87 8.05
CA MET A 157 12.03 22.03 8.54
C MET A 157 10.72 22.81 8.63
N MET A 158 10.73 24.00 9.24
CA MET A 158 9.56 24.87 9.36
C MET A 158 8.99 25.24 7.98
N ARG A 159 9.84 25.63 7.02
CA ARG A 159 9.39 25.90 5.63
C ARG A 159 8.76 24.68 4.96
N SER A 160 9.30 23.48 5.20
CA SER A 160 8.73 22.24 4.65
C SER A 160 7.36 21.95 5.25
N ILE A 161 7.22 22.11 6.57
CA ILE A 161 5.96 21.93 7.30
C ILE A 161 4.91 22.95 6.83
N GLU A 162 5.27 24.23 6.74
CA GLU A 162 4.36 25.29 6.26
C GLU A 162 3.85 25.01 4.85
N ARG A 163 4.74 24.57 3.94
CA ARG A 163 4.35 24.17 2.59
C ARG A 163 3.38 22.99 2.58
N ALA A 164 3.53 22.04 3.52
CA ALA A 164 2.61 20.90 3.62
C ALA A 164 1.20 21.38 4.03
N PHE A 165 1.10 22.29 5.00
CA PHE A 165 -0.18 22.92 5.39
C PHE A 165 -0.81 23.70 4.23
N GLU A 166 -0.02 24.56 3.57
CA GLU A 166 -0.47 25.37 2.42
C GLU A 166 -1.01 24.49 1.28
N ARG A 167 -0.24 23.48 0.84
CA ARG A 167 -0.65 22.56 -0.24
C ARG A 167 -1.85 21.70 0.13
N SER A 168 -2.07 21.48 1.43
CA SER A 168 -3.21 20.70 1.92
C SER A 168 -4.47 21.57 2.11
N GLY A 169 -4.36 22.90 1.95
CA GLY A 169 -5.48 23.84 2.10
C GLY A 169 -5.98 23.96 3.55
N VAL A 170 -5.14 23.66 4.54
CA VAL A 170 -5.51 23.66 5.96
C VAL A 170 -4.50 24.45 6.81
N THR A 171 -4.91 24.86 8.01
CA THR A 171 -4.05 25.62 8.92
C THR A 171 -3.57 24.77 10.10
N ARG A 172 -2.52 25.21 10.80
CA ARG A 172 -2.09 24.54 12.05
C ARG A 172 -3.18 24.55 13.12
N THR A 173 -4.03 25.59 13.12
CA THR A 173 -5.13 25.74 14.07
C THR A 173 -6.30 24.79 13.80
N SER A 174 -6.50 24.35 12.55
CA SER A 174 -7.56 23.38 12.22
C SER A 174 -7.23 21.95 12.65
N VAL A 175 -5.95 21.61 12.84
CA VAL A 175 -5.52 20.31 13.35
C VAL A 175 -5.84 20.21 14.84
N THR A 176 -7.05 19.76 15.13
CA THR A 176 -7.62 19.58 16.47
C THR A 176 -8.21 18.18 16.59
N ARG A 177 -8.49 17.72 17.82
CA ARG A 177 -9.12 16.41 18.02
C ARG A 177 -10.44 16.29 17.25
N ASP A 178 -11.27 17.33 17.31
CA ASP A 178 -12.59 17.30 16.67
C ASP A 178 -12.48 17.53 15.15
N GLY A 179 -11.52 18.33 14.68
CA GLY A 179 -11.27 18.50 13.25
C GLY A 179 -10.80 17.22 12.55
N MET A 180 -10.15 16.30 13.27
CA MET A 180 -9.73 15.01 12.71
C MET A 180 -10.87 13.99 12.61
N ARG A 181 -12.06 14.29 13.14
CA ARG A 181 -13.23 13.40 13.07
C ARG A 181 -13.97 13.58 11.75
N PRO A 182 -14.59 12.50 11.21
CA PRO A 182 -14.72 11.16 11.80
C PRO A 182 -13.51 10.23 11.55
N TRP A 183 -12.52 10.63 10.75
CA TRP A 183 -11.38 9.76 10.42
C TRP A 183 -10.68 9.19 11.66
N SER A 184 -10.39 10.05 12.66
CA SER A 184 -9.72 9.63 13.89
C SER A 184 -10.58 8.85 14.88
N ASP A 185 -11.89 8.73 14.64
CA ASP A 185 -12.77 7.88 15.45
C ASP A 185 -12.65 6.39 15.05
N THR A 186 -11.96 6.11 13.95
CA THR A 186 -11.64 4.76 13.50
C THR A 186 -10.14 4.49 13.53
N ASN A 187 -9.77 3.27 13.91
CA ASN A 187 -8.42 2.73 13.71
C ASN A 187 -8.37 1.84 12.44
N VAL A 188 -7.18 1.36 12.09
CA VAL A 188 -6.99 0.53 10.88
C VAL A 188 -7.81 -0.76 10.92
N TYR A 189 -7.94 -1.40 12.09
CA TYR A 189 -8.78 -2.59 12.26
C TYR A 189 -10.25 -2.30 11.92
N GLN A 190 -10.81 -1.23 12.49
CA GLN A 190 -12.19 -0.82 12.22
C GLN A 190 -12.41 -0.46 10.75
N ARG A 191 -11.42 0.17 10.10
CA ARG A 191 -11.48 0.40 8.64
C ARG A 191 -11.40 -0.90 7.84
N ALA A 192 -10.56 -1.85 8.25
CA ALA A 192 -10.47 -3.16 7.62
C ALA A 192 -11.80 -3.92 7.74
N GLU A 193 -12.43 -3.93 8.92
CA GLU A 193 -13.78 -4.47 9.13
C GLU A 193 -14.81 -3.79 8.22
N ALA A 194 -14.79 -2.46 8.15
CA ALA A 194 -15.74 -1.69 7.32
C ALA A 194 -15.63 -1.99 5.82
N VAL A 195 -14.46 -2.43 5.35
CA VAL A 195 -14.26 -2.85 3.95
C VAL A 195 -14.32 -4.38 3.76
N GLY A 196 -14.70 -5.14 4.78
CA GLY A 196 -14.83 -6.60 4.72
C GLY A 196 -13.51 -7.37 4.79
N TRP A 197 -12.42 -6.73 5.19
CA TRP A 197 -11.07 -7.32 5.33
C TRP A 197 -10.62 -7.50 6.79
N GLY A 198 -11.56 -7.37 7.72
CA GLY A 198 -11.33 -7.54 9.15
C GLY A 198 -10.72 -8.89 9.55
N PRO A 199 -11.19 -10.05 9.01
CA PRO A 199 -10.57 -11.35 9.28
C PRO A 199 -9.09 -11.42 8.90
N ASN A 200 -8.65 -10.64 7.92
CA ASN A 200 -7.27 -10.63 7.43
C ASN A 200 -6.36 -9.68 8.22
N TYR A 201 -6.94 -8.79 9.05
CA TYR A 201 -6.17 -7.79 9.80
C TYR A 201 -5.08 -8.41 10.67
N LEU A 202 -5.39 -9.53 11.35
CA LEU A 202 -4.40 -10.17 12.22
C LEU A 202 -3.19 -10.66 11.43
N GLY A 203 -3.40 -11.31 10.28
CA GLY A 203 -2.33 -11.86 9.46
C GLY A 203 -1.57 -10.82 8.63
N LEU A 204 -2.25 -9.80 8.11
CA LEU A 204 -1.66 -8.85 7.16
C LEU A 204 -1.24 -7.51 7.78
N PHE A 205 -1.68 -7.23 9.00
CA PHE A 205 -1.32 -6.00 9.71
C PHE A 205 -0.75 -6.26 11.10
N ALA A 206 -1.48 -6.95 11.97
CA ALA A 206 -1.07 -7.09 13.38
C ALA A 206 0.19 -7.97 13.54
N GLY A 207 0.24 -9.12 12.87
CA GLY A 207 1.39 -10.03 12.88
C GLY A 207 2.65 -9.35 12.32
N PRO A 208 2.64 -8.86 11.06
CA PRO A 208 3.79 -8.15 10.49
C PRO A 208 4.19 -6.87 11.24
N SER A 209 3.34 -6.31 12.11
CA SER A 209 3.74 -5.19 12.99
C SER A 209 4.79 -5.58 14.03
N HIS A 210 5.02 -6.87 14.28
CA HIS A 210 6.14 -7.35 15.08
C HIS A 210 7.48 -6.88 14.49
N SER A 211 7.65 -7.03 13.18
CA SER A 211 8.86 -6.64 12.43
C SER A 211 9.06 -5.13 12.31
N VAL A 212 8.01 -4.32 12.49
CA VAL A 212 8.16 -2.86 12.56
C VAL A 212 8.80 -2.41 13.87
N HIS A 213 8.59 -3.16 14.95
CA HIS A 213 8.93 -2.73 16.30
C HIS A 213 10.06 -3.55 16.94
N GLY A 214 10.52 -4.63 16.31
CA GLY A 214 11.56 -5.50 16.87
C GLY A 214 11.12 -6.13 18.19
N ASN A 215 9.85 -6.56 18.27
CA ASN A 215 9.34 -7.15 19.51
C ASN A 215 9.88 -8.58 19.71
N TRP A 216 9.57 -9.19 20.86
CA TRP A 216 10.11 -10.51 21.17
C TRP A 216 9.79 -11.60 20.14
N MET A 217 8.59 -11.60 19.55
CA MET A 217 8.24 -12.58 18.52
C MET A 217 9.07 -12.38 17.25
N ASP A 218 9.28 -11.14 16.83
CA ASP A 218 10.13 -10.82 15.69
C ASP A 218 11.59 -11.22 15.92
N LEU A 219 12.13 -10.91 17.10
CA LEU A 219 13.49 -11.29 17.48
C LEU A 219 13.67 -12.81 17.49
N LEU A 220 12.70 -13.54 18.04
CA LEU A 220 12.71 -15.00 18.08
C LEU A 220 12.61 -15.64 16.70
N GLU A 221 11.76 -15.11 15.83
CA GLU A 221 11.51 -15.69 14.52
C GLU A 221 12.67 -15.45 13.55
N TYR A 222 13.32 -14.28 13.61
CA TYR A 222 14.22 -13.85 12.53
C TYR A 222 15.62 -13.41 12.95
N HIS A 223 15.87 -13.14 14.23
CA HIS A 223 17.12 -12.51 14.66
C HIS A 223 17.88 -13.30 15.72
N LEU A 224 17.32 -14.43 16.17
CA LEU A 224 17.88 -15.27 17.21
C LEU A 224 17.78 -16.74 16.81
N SER A 225 18.85 -17.48 17.01
CA SER A 225 18.86 -18.95 16.96
C SER A 225 18.84 -19.52 18.38
N GLU A 226 18.09 -20.61 18.58
CA GLU A 226 18.09 -21.35 19.85
C GLU A 226 19.35 -22.22 19.99
N HIS A 227 19.98 -22.15 21.16
CA HIS A 227 21.12 -22.98 21.53
C HIS A 227 20.97 -23.52 22.95
N GLU A 228 21.77 -24.52 23.33
CA GLU A 228 21.70 -25.11 24.67
C GLU A 228 21.87 -24.04 25.77
N GLY A 229 20.79 -23.77 26.50
CA GLY A 229 20.76 -22.80 27.59
C GLY A 229 20.53 -21.34 27.21
N GLY A 230 20.23 -21.00 25.94
CA GLY A 230 19.96 -19.61 25.55
C GLY A 230 19.77 -19.36 24.05
N PHE A 231 20.09 -18.12 23.64
CA PHE A 231 19.94 -17.64 22.26
C PHE A 231 21.26 -17.07 21.74
N MET A 232 21.50 -17.20 20.43
CA MET A 232 22.59 -16.52 19.72
C MET A 232 22.01 -15.61 18.62
N PRO A 233 22.71 -14.52 18.23
CA PRO A 233 22.26 -13.69 17.12
C PRO A 233 22.30 -14.48 15.81
N ASP A 234 21.22 -14.36 15.03
CA ASP A 234 21.17 -14.81 13.65
C ASP A 234 21.28 -13.60 12.70
N TYR A 235 22.16 -13.73 11.71
CA TYR A 235 22.45 -12.68 10.73
C TYR A 235 21.99 -13.07 9.31
N GLU A 236 21.53 -14.30 9.11
CA GLU A 236 21.05 -14.77 7.81
C GLU A 236 19.65 -14.23 7.53
N TRP A 237 19.37 -13.91 6.28
CA TRP A 237 18.04 -13.50 5.85
C TRP A 237 17.15 -14.71 5.59
N HIS A 238 15.88 -14.59 5.94
CA HIS A 238 14.91 -15.62 5.62
C HIS A 238 14.32 -15.41 4.22
N HIS A 239 14.06 -16.50 3.51
CA HIS A 239 13.45 -16.47 2.17
C HIS A 239 11.97 -16.11 2.24
N PRO A 240 11.44 -15.08 1.59
CA PRO A 240 10.01 -14.79 1.60
C PRO A 240 9.20 -15.98 1.09
N ARG A 241 7.99 -16.15 1.62
CA ARG A 241 7.04 -17.14 1.13
C ARG A 241 6.12 -16.51 0.08
N PRO A 242 5.64 -17.29 -0.90
CA PRO A 242 4.85 -16.75 -2.00
C PRO A 242 3.50 -16.19 -1.53
N GLN A 243 2.94 -16.66 -0.42
CA GLN A 243 1.68 -16.12 0.12
C GLN A 243 1.72 -14.61 0.33
N LEU A 244 2.87 -14.04 0.69
CA LEU A 244 2.98 -12.60 0.92
C LEU A 244 2.58 -11.81 -0.33
N LEU A 245 3.10 -12.19 -1.49
CA LEU A 245 2.80 -11.56 -2.77
C LEU A 245 1.42 -12.00 -3.32
N LEU A 246 1.08 -13.28 -3.23
CA LEU A 246 -0.19 -13.81 -3.75
C LEU A 246 -1.39 -13.21 -3.02
N VAL A 247 -1.37 -13.23 -1.70
CA VAL A 247 -2.46 -12.67 -0.88
C VAL A 247 -2.56 -11.17 -1.13
N LEU A 248 -1.45 -10.42 -1.02
CA LEU A 248 -1.45 -8.98 -1.31
C LEU A 248 -1.93 -8.67 -2.74
N GLY A 249 -1.61 -9.55 -3.69
CA GLY A 249 -2.07 -9.46 -5.07
C GLY A 249 -3.59 -9.53 -5.20
N LEU A 250 -4.26 -10.44 -4.47
CA LEU A 250 -5.73 -10.52 -4.42
C LEU A 250 -6.34 -9.23 -3.85
N PHE A 251 -5.77 -8.70 -2.75
CA PHE A 251 -6.19 -7.43 -2.16
C PHE A 251 -5.99 -6.26 -3.14
N GLY A 252 -4.87 -6.24 -3.84
CA GLY A 252 -4.53 -5.25 -4.85
C GLY A 252 -5.50 -5.28 -6.04
N CYS A 253 -5.79 -6.45 -6.61
CA CYS A 253 -6.76 -6.59 -7.71
C CYS A 253 -8.15 -6.13 -7.29
N THR A 254 -8.61 -6.52 -6.10
CA THR A 254 -9.91 -6.09 -5.56
C THR A 254 -10.01 -4.57 -5.46
N ALA A 255 -9.01 -3.92 -4.86
CA ALA A 255 -8.99 -2.46 -4.74
C ALA A 255 -8.87 -1.76 -6.09
N LEU A 256 -8.13 -2.36 -7.04
CA LEU A 256 -7.96 -1.82 -8.39
C LEU A 256 -9.26 -1.87 -9.19
N GLY A 257 -10.01 -2.98 -9.10
CA GLY A 257 -11.33 -3.11 -9.72
C GLY A 257 -12.32 -2.08 -9.16
N GLU A 258 -12.39 -1.90 -7.84
CA GLU A 258 -13.21 -0.86 -7.23
C GLU A 258 -12.83 0.55 -7.67
N TYR A 259 -11.54 0.82 -7.84
CA TYR A 259 -11.06 2.09 -8.36
C TYR A 259 -11.48 2.32 -9.82
N ILE A 260 -11.35 1.32 -10.70
CA ILE A 260 -11.81 1.40 -12.10
C ILE A 260 -13.33 1.63 -12.16
N ALA A 261 -14.11 0.92 -11.33
CA ALA A 261 -15.55 1.09 -11.25
C ALA A 261 -15.90 2.54 -10.84
N ARG A 262 -15.24 3.06 -9.80
CA ARG A 262 -15.44 4.45 -9.37
C ARG A 262 -15.07 5.46 -10.45
N LEU A 263 -13.95 5.26 -11.15
CA LEU A 263 -13.57 6.14 -12.27
C LEU A 263 -14.64 6.15 -13.36
N SER A 264 -15.17 4.97 -13.71
CA SER A 264 -16.25 4.83 -14.69
C SER A 264 -17.53 5.54 -14.29
N GLU A 265 -17.82 5.65 -12.99
CA GLU A 265 -19.00 6.37 -12.49
C GLU A 265 -18.83 7.89 -12.53
N THR A 266 -17.60 8.39 -12.32
CA THR A 266 -17.37 9.83 -12.09
C THR A 266 -16.74 10.56 -13.27
N HIS A 267 -16.12 9.84 -14.22
CA HIS A 267 -15.36 10.43 -15.33
C HIS A 267 -15.60 9.69 -16.65
N GLU A 268 -15.73 10.44 -17.75
CA GLU A 268 -15.84 9.87 -19.10
C GLU A 268 -14.63 8.98 -19.46
N ALA A 269 -13.42 9.39 -19.06
CA ALA A 269 -12.20 8.59 -19.23
C ALA A 269 -12.25 7.23 -18.49
N GLY A 270 -13.10 7.11 -17.46
CA GLY A 270 -13.33 5.85 -16.78
C GLY A 270 -14.09 4.84 -17.64
N HIS A 271 -14.99 5.29 -18.53
CA HIS A 271 -15.66 4.38 -19.47
C HIS A 271 -14.68 3.73 -20.45
N GLU A 272 -13.63 4.46 -20.85
CA GLU A 272 -12.58 3.91 -21.70
C GLU A 272 -11.72 2.88 -20.96
N ALA A 273 -11.62 2.98 -19.62
CA ALA A 273 -10.92 2.04 -18.76
C ALA A 273 -11.71 0.75 -18.47
N ALA A 274 -12.97 0.63 -18.90
CA ALA A 274 -13.80 -0.56 -18.64
C ALA A 274 -13.16 -1.89 -19.10
N PRO A 275 -12.46 -1.98 -20.26
CA PRO A 275 -11.75 -3.20 -20.66
C PRO A 275 -10.62 -3.61 -19.71
N LEU A 276 -10.09 -2.68 -18.90
CA LEU A 276 -9.08 -2.99 -17.88
C LEU A 276 -9.67 -3.86 -16.76
N MET A 277 -10.99 -3.81 -16.54
CA MET A 277 -11.65 -4.64 -15.54
C MET A 277 -11.48 -6.13 -15.84
N ASP A 278 -11.59 -6.52 -17.11
CA ASP A 278 -11.42 -7.91 -17.53
C ASP A 278 -9.99 -8.40 -17.28
N LEU A 279 -8.99 -7.53 -17.50
CA LEU A 279 -7.59 -7.85 -17.19
C LEU A 279 -7.35 -8.01 -15.68
N VAL A 280 -7.99 -7.16 -14.87
CA VAL A 280 -7.90 -7.25 -13.40
C VAL A 280 -8.54 -8.54 -12.90
N HIS A 281 -9.70 -8.91 -13.42
CA HIS A 281 -10.37 -10.16 -13.05
C HIS A 281 -9.58 -11.39 -13.49
N ASP A 282 -9.06 -11.41 -14.73
CA ASP A 282 -8.20 -12.48 -15.24
C ASP A 282 -6.94 -12.65 -14.37
N LEU A 283 -6.27 -11.56 -14.00
CA LEU A 283 -5.12 -11.60 -13.10
C LEU A 283 -5.51 -12.11 -11.70
N GLN A 284 -6.64 -11.65 -11.17
CA GLN A 284 -7.12 -12.08 -9.85
C GLN A 284 -7.39 -13.59 -9.81
N GLU A 285 -8.01 -14.14 -10.85
CA GLU A 285 -8.26 -15.58 -10.99
C GLU A 285 -6.94 -16.36 -11.04
N ARG A 286 -5.98 -15.92 -11.84
CA ARG A 286 -4.65 -16.56 -11.93
C ARG A 286 -3.88 -16.52 -10.60
N ILE A 287 -3.95 -15.41 -9.86
CA ILE A 287 -3.38 -15.31 -8.51
C ILE A 287 -4.07 -16.28 -7.55
N ALA A 288 -5.40 -16.41 -7.61
CA ALA A 288 -6.15 -17.32 -6.77
C ALA A 288 -5.74 -18.78 -7.03
N ILE A 289 -5.63 -19.18 -8.30
CA ILE A 289 -5.17 -20.51 -8.72
C ILE A 289 -3.75 -20.78 -8.19
N ALA A 290 -2.82 -19.83 -8.34
CA ALA A 290 -1.47 -19.96 -7.81
C ALA A 290 -1.45 -20.10 -6.27
N ASN A 291 -2.29 -19.35 -5.57
CA ASN A 291 -2.42 -19.41 -4.11
C ASN A 291 -2.97 -20.75 -3.63
N GLU A 292 -4.05 -21.24 -4.25
CA GLU A 292 -4.62 -22.56 -3.95
C GLU A 292 -3.63 -23.69 -4.26
N GLY A 293 -2.92 -23.59 -5.38
CA GLY A 293 -1.86 -24.52 -5.76
C GLY A 293 -0.74 -24.59 -4.72
N HIS A 294 -0.32 -23.45 -4.19
CA HIS A 294 0.70 -23.39 -3.15
C HIS A 294 0.22 -23.99 -1.81
N GLU A 295 -1.01 -23.67 -1.40
CA GLU A 295 -1.60 -24.26 -0.19
C GLU A 295 -1.74 -25.79 -0.31
N ALA A 296 -2.11 -26.29 -1.49
CA ALA A 296 -2.15 -27.72 -1.76
C ALA A 296 -0.75 -28.36 -1.77
N PHE A 297 0.28 -27.64 -2.20
CA PHE A 297 1.67 -28.09 -2.14
C PHE A 297 2.16 -28.23 -0.69
N LEU A 298 1.86 -27.27 0.19
CA LEU A 298 2.27 -27.29 1.60
C LEU A 298 1.62 -28.42 2.43
N GLN A 299 0.53 -29.00 1.94
CA GLN A 299 -0.20 -30.09 2.60
C GLN A 299 0.32 -31.49 2.21
N ARG A 300 1.28 -31.58 1.28
CA ARG A 300 1.88 -32.86 0.83
C ARG A 300 2.98 -33.32 1.78
#